data_AF-A0A946FNX0-F1
#
_entry.id   AF-A0A946FNX0-F1
#
_cell.length_a   1.000
_cell.length_b   1.000
_cell.length_c   1.000
_cell.angle_alpha   90.00
_cell.angle_beta   90.00
_cell.angle_gamma   90.00
#
_symmetry.space_group_name_H-M   'P 1'
#
loop_
_entity.id
_entity.type
_entity.pdbx_description
1 polymer ?
#
loop_
_entity_poly.entity_id
_entity_poly.type
_entity_poly.pdbx_seq_one_letter_code
_entity_poly.pdbx_strand_id
1 'polypeptide(L)' 'MRSPLEQDRAVYVAARPESAFYIDFGDMKLYRLALTSAHLVAGFGRAVMLDPGMIKLSTGNP' A
#
# COMPACT_ATOMS: atom_id res chain seq x y z
N MET A 1 -17.09 14.17 -5.55
CA MET A 1 -16.48 13.08 -4.76
C MET A 1 -15.26 12.60 -5.54
N ARG A 2 -14.06 12.50 -4.94
CA ARG A 2 -12.88 11.95 -5.65
C ARG A 2 -13.11 10.47 -5.93
N SER A 3 -12.79 10.01 -7.12
CA SER A 3 -12.77 8.59 -7.48
C SER A 3 -11.80 7.80 -6.58
N PRO A 4 -11.99 6.48 -6.41
CA PRO A 4 -11.06 5.65 -5.64
C PRO A 4 -9.61 5.75 -6.13
N LEU A 5 -9.41 5.84 -7.45
CA LEU A 5 -8.08 5.99 -8.04
C LEU A 5 -7.43 7.33 -7.69
N GLU A 6 -8.18 8.43 -7.69
CA GLU A 6 -7.67 9.75 -7.28
C GLU A 6 -7.29 9.78 -5.79
N GLN A 7 -8.00 9.04 -4.95
CA GLN A 7 -7.66 8.89 -3.53
C GLN A 7 -6.38 8.07 -3.36
N ASP A 8 -6.25 6.93 -4.04
CA ASP A 8 -5.05 6.09 -3.99
C ASP A 8 -3.83 6.82 -4.53
N ARG A 9 -4.00 7.58 -5.62
CA ARG A 9 -2.94 8.43 -6.17
C ARG A 9 -2.48 9.46 -5.14
N ALA A 10 -3.41 10.13 -4.45
CA ALA A 10 -3.06 11.11 -3.42
C ALA A 10 -2.29 10.48 -2.24
N VAL A 11 -2.71 9.29 -1.78
CA VAL A 11 -2.02 8.54 -0.71
C VAL A 11 -0.62 8.12 -1.17
N TYR A 12 -0.50 7.60 -2.39
CA TYR A 12 0.79 7.17 -2.94
C TYR A 12 1.78 8.33 -3.07
N VAL A 13 1.35 9.46 -3.65
CA VAL A 13 2.20 10.65 -3.80
C VAL A 13 2.58 11.24 -2.44
N ALA A 14 1.69 11.22 -1.44
CA ALA A 14 2.03 11.67 -0.09
C ALA A 14 3.14 10.81 0.55
N ALA A 15 3.13 9.49 0.31
CA ALA A 15 4.17 8.58 0.80
C ALA A 15 5.47 8.61 -0.02
N ARG A 16 5.38 8.99 -1.30
CA ARG A 16 6.49 9.08 -2.27
C ARG A 16 6.40 10.38 -3.08
N PRO A 17 6.76 11.53 -2.51
CA PRO A 17 6.60 12.84 -3.16
C PRO A 17 7.29 12.93 -4.52
N GLU A 18 8.41 12.25 -4.70
CA GLU A 18 9.17 12.16 -5.94
C GLU A 18 8.35 11.55 -7.10
N SER A 19 7.32 10.76 -6.79
CA SER A 19 6.44 10.16 -7.79
C SER A 19 5.52 11.12 -8.51
N ALA A 20 5.33 12.33 -7.97
CA ALA A 20 4.54 13.37 -8.61
C ALA A 20 5.06 13.72 -10.02
N PHE A 21 6.34 13.48 -10.32
CA PHE A 21 6.95 13.79 -11.61
C PHE A 21 6.66 12.76 -12.71
N TYR A 22 6.29 11.52 -12.36
CA TYR A 22 6.20 10.42 -13.32
C TYR A 22 4.92 9.59 -13.22
N ILE A 23 4.14 9.70 -12.14
CA ILE A 23 2.95 8.87 -11.91
C ILE A 23 1.87 8.99 -13.01
N ASP A 24 1.85 10.11 -13.75
CA ASP A 24 0.88 10.36 -14.81
C ASP A 24 1.44 10.04 -16.22
N PHE A 25 2.66 9.51 -16.33
CA PHE A 25 3.19 9.06 -17.62
C PHE A 25 2.38 7.88 -18.16
N GLY A 26 2.20 7.85 -19.48
CA GLY A 26 1.31 6.88 -20.15
C GLY A 26 1.72 5.41 -19.96
N ASP A 27 3.00 5.15 -19.69
CA ASP A 27 3.59 3.85 -19.40
C ASP A 27 3.62 3.51 -17.90
N MET A 28 3.36 4.48 -17.03
CA MET A 28 3.21 4.28 -15.59
C MET A 28 1.77 3.90 -15.25
N LYS A 29 1.61 3.02 -14.25
CA LYS A 29 0.32 2.49 -13.81
C LYS A 29 0.32 2.35 -12.30
N LEU A 30 -0.77 2.81 -11.67
CA LEU A 30 -0.99 2.65 -10.24
C LEU A 30 -1.73 1.33 -9.98
N TYR A 31 -1.18 0.50 -9.10
CA TYR A 31 -1.76 -0.78 -8.74
C TYR A 31 -2.10 -0.82 -7.26
N ARG A 32 -3.20 -1.50 -6.94
CA ARG A 32 -3.57 -1.87 -5.57
C ARG A 32 -3.36 -3.37 -5.41
N LEU A 33 -2.59 -3.76 -4.39
CA LEU A 33 -2.44 -5.17 -4.04
C LEU A 33 -3.68 -5.62 -3.26
N ALA A 34 -4.42 -6.58 -3.83
CA ALA A 34 -5.51 -7.27 -3.14
C ALA A 34 -4.90 -8.40 -2.30
N LEU A 35 -4.86 -8.20 -0.98
CA LEU A 35 -4.20 -9.13 -0.06
C LEU A 35 -5.05 -10.40 0.13
N THR A 36 -4.43 -11.57 -0.07
CA THR A 36 -5.08 -12.88 0.14
C THR A 36 -4.56 -13.59 1.40
N SER A 37 -3.29 -13.40 1.73
CA SER A 37 -2.64 -13.89 2.95
C SER A 37 -1.30 -13.15 3.12
N ALA A 38 -0.70 -13.22 4.31
CA ALA A 38 0.70 -12.82 4.52
C ALA A 38 1.43 -13.75 5.47
N HIS A 39 2.74 -13.87 5.30
CA HIS A 39 3.63 -14.53 6.24
C HIS A 39 4.40 -13.46 7.02
N LEU A 40 4.19 -13.42 8.34
CA LEU A 40 4.95 -12.56 9.23
C LEU A 40 6.04 -13.38 9.91
N VAL A 41 7.29 -13.04 9.63
CA VAL A 41 8.45 -13.53 10.39
C VAL A 41 8.85 -12.44 11.37
N ALA A 42 8.40 -12.60 12.61
CA ALA A 42 8.86 -11.77 13.73
C ALA A 42 10.10 -12.44 14.35
N GLY A 43 11.06 -11.65 14.83
CA GLY A 43 12.27 -12.18 15.49
C GLY A 43 11.97 -13.19 16.61
N PHE A 44 13.03 -13.79 17.17
CA PHE A 44 12.92 -14.85 18.20
C PHE A 44 12.23 -16.13 17.69
N GLY A 45 12.40 -16.47 16.42
CA GLY A 45 11.92 -17.73 15.84
C GLY A 45 10.40 -17.84 15.69
N ARG A 46 9.69 -16.70 15.55
CA ARG A 46 8.23 -16.69 15.41
C ARG A 46 7.83 -16.40 13.97
N ALA A 47 7.21 -17.38 13.31
CA ALA A 47 6.58 -17.20 12.02
C ALA A 47 5.08 -17.51 12.13
N VAL A 48 4.23 -16.62 11.60
CA VAL A 48 2.77 -16.79 11.61
C VAL A 48 2.18 -16.46 10.24
N MET A 49 1.12 -17.17 9.86
CA MET A 49 0.25 -16.78 8.76
C MET A 49 -0.77 -15.77 9.27
N LEU A 50 -0.98 -14.71 8.50
CA LEU A 50 -1.97 -13.68 8.77
C LEU A 50 -3.05 -13.72 7.70
N ASP A 51 -4.30 -13.77 8.14
CA ASP A 51 -5.43 -13.51 7.26
C ASP A 51 -5.52 -12.03 6.92
N PRO A 52 -6.08 -11.64 5.75
CA PRO A 52 -6.16 -10.24 5.34
C PRO A 52 -6.80 -9.31 6.37
N GLY A 53 -7.83 -9.76 7.10
CA GLY A 53 -8.51 -8.97 8.14
C GLY A 53 -7.64 -8.65 9.37
N MET A 54 -6.51 -9.34 9.55
CA MET A 54 -5.55 -9.09 10.63
C MET A 54 -4.56 -7.97 10.28
N ILE A 55 -4.49 -7.56 9.02
CA ILE A 55 -3.51 -6.61 8.51
C ILE A 55 -4.19 -5.26 8.34
N LYS A 56 -3.90 -4.34 9.26
CA LYS A 56 -4.39 -2.96 9.19
C LYS A 56 -3.34 -2.09 8.51
N LEU A 57 -3.74 -1.44 7.42
CA LEU A 57 -2.94 -0.38 6.81
C LEU A 57 -3.12 0.87 7.67
N SER A 58 -2.06 1.30 8.36
CA SER A 58 -2.02 2.62 8.97
C SER A 58 -1.82 3.67 7.86
N THR A 59 -2.62 4.73 7.89
CA THR A 59 -2.50 5.87 6.95
C THR A 59 -1.53 6.96 7.44
N GLY A 60 -0.72 6.71 8.48
CA GLY A 60 0.32 7.64 8.93
C GLY A 60 0.79 7.46 10.38
N ASN A 61 2.05 7.04 10.54
CA ASN A 61 2.95 6.89 11.72
C ASN A 61 2.46 6.01 12.91
N PRO A 62 3.36 5.30 13.65
CA PRO A 62 2.99 4.47 14.79
C PRO A 62 2.56 5.28 16.01
#